data_AF-A0A7S0C3V8-F1
#
_entry.id   AF-A0A7S0C3V8-F1
#
_cell.length_a   1.000
_cell.length_b   1.000
_cell.length_c   1.000
_cell.angle_alpha   90.00
_cell.angle_beta   90.00
_cell.angle_gamma   90.00
#
_symmetry.space_group_name_H-M   'P 1'
#
loop_
_entity.id
_entity.type
_entity.pdbx_description
1 polymer ?
#
loop_
_entity_poly.entity_id
_entity_poly.type
_entity_poly.pdbx_seq_one_letter_code
_entity_poly.pdbx_strand_id
1 'polypeptide(L)'
;VLKVFWVYQCIFNKSRFKLCVFMLFSSTNPICILQNHRGNAPSKNKIYAFFCFRACVICDYSHVCVFYFVIMQCLFVCLIDAINENIALFLKVSCYFQMTHENKIYDIPNNVTQQKGKSNPRKMIKIWAEKEMRNYKRIYEANIPCPRPIMVKSNILLMQFLGKDGWPSPRLRDVTLPPKRQREAYIQCLRIMRHMFHRCKLVHGDLSEYNLLWHDNRVYVIDVSQSVEHDHPSALDFLRADCRNVNDFFRKNGDLPVMSTRQLFEFVTDVSIGVEEWEEDEALDRIMESVEETTMRLSSVSGVDRSKEEQKEMVNDSVFMNSFIPRSLNQ
;
A
#
# COMPACT_ATOMS: atom_id res chain seq x y z
N VAL A 1 19.10 -21.66 -23.20
CA VAL A 1 19.56 -21.81 -21.79
C VAL A 1 19.41 -20.45 -21.13
N LEU A 2 18.43 -20.26 -20.23
CA LEU A 2 18.27 -19.00 -19.49
C LEU A 2 19.55 -18.71 -18.69
N LYS A 3 20.28 -17.64 -19.02
CA LYS A 3 21.28 -17.07 -18.11
C LYS A 3 20.60 -15.96 -17.30
N VAL A 4 20.05 -16.35 -16.15
CA VAL A 4 19.66 -15.41 -15.11
C VAL A 4 20.95 -14.78 -14.59
N PHE A 5 21.20 -13.50 -14.89
CA PHE A 5 22.27 -12.76 -14.24
C PHE A 5 21.87 -12.53 -12.79
N TRP A 6 22.64 -13.14 -11.89
CA TRP A 6 22.45 -13.03 -10.46
C TRP A 6 22.69 -11.58 -10.02
N VAL A 7 21.65 -10.91 -9.52
CA VAL A 7 21.84 -9.75 -8.66
C VAL A 7 22.34 -10.31 -7.32
N TYR A 8 23.66 -10.22 -7.11
CA TYR A 8 24.25 -10.67 -5.86
C TYR A 8 23.77 -9.80 -4.69
N GLN A 9 23.34 -10.50 -3.65
CA GLN A 9 22.98 -10.00 -2.33
C GLN A 9 24.17 -9.24 -1.72
N CYS A 10 24.05 -7.91 -1.55
CA CYS A 10 24.94 -7.18 -0.65
C CYS A 10 24.57 -7.53 0.79
N ILE A 11 25.36 -8.41 1.41
CA ILE A 11 25.28 -8.72 2.84
C ILE A 11 25.79 -7.49 3.60
N PHE A 12 24.90 -6.68 4.14
CA PHE A 12 25.24 -5.62 5.08
C PHE A 12 25.44 -6.22 6.47
N ASN A 13 26.69 -6.53 6.82
CA ASN A 13 27.03 -6.86 8.21
C ASN A 13 27.30 -5.57 8.99
N LYS A 14 26.78 -5.52 10.23
CA LYS A 14 26.96 -4.40 11.16
C LYS A 14 28.45 -4.11 11.31
N SER A 15 28.89 -2.96 10.83
CA SER A 15 29.93 -2.06 11.37
C SER A 15 30.57 -1.29 10.23
N ARG A 16 30.30 0.03 10.19
CA ARG A 16 31.08 1.06 9.50
C ARG A 16 31.67 0.67 8.14
N PHE A 17 30.93 0.86 7.06
CA PHE A 17 31.37 1.47 5.79
C PHE A 17 30.18 1.51 4.82
N LYS A 18 29.87 2.69 4.29
CA LYS A 18 28.89 2.87 3.20
C LYS A 18 29.65 2.64 1.89
N LEU A 19 29.37 1.53 1.20
CA LEU A 19 29.92 1.26 -0.12
C LEU A 19 28.76 1.12 -1.12
N CYS A 20 28.71 2.02 -2.10
CA CYS A 20 27.91 1.84 -3.31
C CYS A 20 28.78 1.13 -4.33
N VAL A 21 28.35 -0.05 -4.80
CA VAL A 21 29.03 -0.78 -5.88
C VAL A 21 28.35 -0.40 -7.19
N PHE A 22 29.10 0.21 -8.10
CA PHE A 22 28.71 0.42 -9.49
C PHE A 22 29.17 -0.79 -10.31
N MET A 23 28.29 -1.38 -11.11
CA MET A 23 28.70 -2.34 -12.16
C MET A 23 28.31 -1.78 -13.53
N LEU A 24 29.33 -1.53 -14.36
CA LEU A 24 29.21 -1.35 -15.81
C LEU A 24 29.77 -2.62 -16.46
N PHE A 25 28.98 -3.27 -17.32
CA PHE A 25 29.46 -4.41 -18.11
C PHE A 25 29.67 -3.98 -19.56
N SER A 26 30.90 -4.13 -20.04
CA SER A 26 31.25 -4.19 -21.47
C SER A 26 31.77 -5.62 -21.76
N SER A 27 31.47 -6.12 -22.95
CA SER A 27 31.55 -7.54 -23.33
C SER A 27 32.94 -8.16 -23.41
N THR A 28 34.01 -7.45 -23.09
CA THR A 28 35.38 -7.99 -23.18
C THR A 28 36.28 -7.38 -22.10
N ASN A 29 36.68 -8.23 -21.14
CA ASN A 29 37.60 -8.03 -20.00
C ASN A 29 37.13 -7.10 -18.86
N PRO A 30 37.02 -7.62 -17.61
CA PRO A 30 36.66 -6.80 -16.46
C PRO A 30 37.87 -5.99 -15.98
N ILE A 31 37.78 -4.66 -16.06
CA ILE A 31 38.69 -3.75 -15.34
C ILE A 31 37.93 -3.20 -14.13
N CYS A 32 38.40 -3.53 -12.95
CA CYS A 32 37.90 -2.99 -11.69
C CYS A 32 38.61 -1.67 -11.42
N ILE A 33 37.94 -0.52 -11.61
CA ILE A 33 38.51 0.79 -11.26
C ILE A 33 37.94 1.23 -9.90
N LEU A 34 38.77 1.14 -8.87
CA LEU A 34 38.54 1.74 -7.56
C LEU A 34 39.13 3.16 -7.58
N GLN A 35 38.32 4.19 -7.41
CA GLN A 35 38.83 5.52 -7.04
C GLN A 35 38.22 5.97 -5.72
N ASN A 36 39.11 6.25 -4.77
CA ASN A 36 38.82 6.72 -3.43
C ASN A 36 39.26 8.18 -3.34
N HIS A 37 38.34 9.13 -3.48
CA HIS A 37 38.64 10.54 -3.23
C HIS A 37 38.21 10.91 -1.80
N ARG A 38 39.19 10.93 -0.89
CA ARG A 38 39.06 11.52 0.45
C ARG A 38 39.01 13.05 0.35
N GLY A 39 38.23 13.70 1.21
CA GLY A 39 38.48 15.10 1.59
C GLY A 39 37.28 15.89 2.14
N ASN A 40 37.07 15.81 3.46
CA ASN A 40 36.30 16.72 4.33
C ASN A 40 34.76 16.75 4.27
N ALA A 41 34.17 16.87 5.47
CA ALA A 41 32.74 16.81 5.75
C ALA A 41 32.00 18.13 5.48
N PRO A 42 30.67 18.07 5.31
CA PRO A 42 29.82 19.01 6.02
C PRO A 42 28.71 18.33 6.84
N SER A 43 28.41 19.02 7.93
CA SER A 43 27.42 18.77 8.95
C SER A 43 25.96 18.82 8.47
N LYS A 44 25.11 18.08 9.20
CA LYS A 44 23.67 18.30 9.41
C LYS A 44 22.93 19.00 8.26
N ASN A 45 22.41 18.23 7.30
CA ASN A 45 21.05 18.39 6.78
C ASN A 45 20.67 17.19 5.91
N LYS A 46 19.40 16.81 6.01
CA LYS A 46 18.75 15.66 5.36
C LYS A 46 18.97 15.72 3.84
N ILE A 47 19.68 14.73 3.29
CA ILE A 47 19.68 14.47 1.84
C ILE A 47 18.95 13.13 1.65
N TYR A 48 17.71 13.20 1.16
CA TYR A 48 17.06 12.07 0.51
C TYR A 48 17.75 11.91 -0.84
N ALA A 49 18.77 11.05 -0.92
CA ALA A 49 19.42 10.75 -2.18
C ALA A 49 18.53 9.81 -3.00
N PHE A 50 17.77 10.37 -3.93
CA PHE A 50 17.17 9.62 -5.04
C PHE A 50 18.29 9.13 -5.95
N PHE A 51 18.67 7.86 -5.83
CA PHE A 51 19.57 7.22 -6.81
C PHE A 51 18.71 6.49 -7.85
N CYS A 52 18.34 7.20 -8.93
CA CYS A 52 17.86 6.55 -10.15
C CYS A 52 19.07 6.00 -10.91
N PHE A 53 19.30 4.69 -10.83
CA PHE A 53 20.22 4.01 -11.74
C PHE A 53 19.47 3.61 -13.01
N ARG A 54 19.95 4.09 -14.16
CA ARG A 54 19.54 3.60 -15.48
C ARG A 54 20.49 2.47 -15.85
N ALA A 55 20.06 1.22 -15.72
CA ALA A 55 20.81 0.09 -16.25
C ALA A 55 20.16 -0.36 -17.56
N CYS A 56 20.94 -0.46 -18.65
CA CYS A 56 20.51 -1.20 -19.84
C CYS A 56 21.04 -2.62 -19.70
N VAL A 57 20.16 -3.63 -19.62
CA VAL A 57 20.57 -5.03 -19.83
C VAL A 57 20.19 -5.40 -21.25
N ILE A 58 21.20 -5.74 -22.05
CA ILE A 58 21.00 -6.37 -23.35
C ILE A 58 20.65 -7.83 -23.04
N CYS A 59 19.39 -8.20 -23.25
CA CYS A 59 18.98 -9.61 -23.19
C CYS A 59 19.43 -10.31 -24.49
N ASP A 60 19.55 -11.65 -24.49
CA ASP A 60 19.90 -12.45 -25.68
C ASP A 60 18.84 -12.42 -26.81
N TYR A 61 17.78 -11.62 -26.65
CA TYR A 61 16.90 -11.20 -27.74
C TYR A 61 17.33 -9.80 -28.16
N SER A 62 17.21 -9.45 -29.44
CA SER A 62 17.60 -8.18 -30.07
C SER A 62 16.97 -6.88 -29.51
N HIS A 63 16.76 -6.78 -28.19
CA HIS A 63 15.95 -5.80 -27.49
C HIS A 63 16.70 -5.23 -26.28
N VAL A 64 16.60 -3.92 -26.12
CA VAL A 64 17.19 -3.15 -25.02
C VAL A 64 16.18 -3.03 -23.89
N CYS A 65 16.46 -3.60 -22.72
CA CYS A 65 15.64 -3.41 -21.52
C CYS A 65 16.21 -2.25 -20.69
N VAL A 66 15.40 -1.22 -20.43
CA VAL A 66 15.78 -0.08 -19.56
C VAL A 66 15.23 -0.31 -18.15
N PHE A 67 16.12 -0.44 -17.18
CA PHE A 67 15.77 -0.60 -15.77
C PHE A 67 15.86 0.73 -15.04
N TYR A 68 14.78 1.09 -14.35
CA TYR A 68 14.75 2.18 -13.37
C TYR A 68 14.68 1.58 -11.97
N PHE A 69 15.71 1.82 -11.17
CA PHE A 69 15.72 1.44 -9.76
C PHE A 69 15.22 2.59 -8.89
N VAL A 70 14.07 2.41 -8.24
CA VAL A 70 13.58 3.32 -7.20
C VAL A 70 13.48 2.55 -5.89
N ILE A 71 14.21 3.00 -4.86
CA ILE A 71 14.15 2.41 -3.52
C ILE A 71 12.98 3.07 -2.78
N MET A 72 11.84 2.41 -2.74
CA MET A 72 10.72 2.74 -1.84
C MET A 72 10.59 1.58 -0.84
N GLN A 73 10.82 1.85 0.45
CA GLN A 73 10.59 0.91 1.58
C GLN A 73 11.02 -0.57 1.36
N CYS A 74 12.30 -0.84 1.10
CA CYS A 74 12.82 -2.21 0.92
C CYS A 74 12.26 -2.99 -0.30
N LEU A 75 11.49 -2.35 -1.20
CA LEU A 75 11.21 -2.89 -2.52
C LEU A 75 12.31 -2.50 -3.51
N PHE A 76 12.79 -3.48 -4.28
CA PHE A 76 13.50 -3.22 -5.52
C PHE A 76 12.47 -3.14 -6.66
N VAL A 77 12.25 -1.93 -7.17
CA VAL A 77 11.46 -1.71 -8.38
C VAL A 77 12.38 -1.93 -9.58
N CYS A 78 12.05 -2.89 -10.44
CA CYS A 78 12.57 -2.96 -11.80
C CYS A 78 11.43 -2.63 -12.74
N LEU A 79 11.51 -1.47 -13.40
CA LEU A 79 10.73 -1.23 -14.60
C LEU A 79 11.32 -2.12 -15.70
N ILE A 80 10.51 -3.00 -16.29
CA ILE A 80 10.88 -3.68 -17.53
C ILE A 80 10.00 -3.06 -18.60
N ASP A 81 10.61 -2.27 -19.47
CA ASP A 81 10.01 -1.86 -20.73
C ASP A 81 10.20 -3.02 -21.71
N ALA A 82 9.25 -3.96 -21.71
CA ALA A 82 9.30 -5.11 -22.61
C ALA A 82 8.81 -4.63 -23.99
N ILE A 83 9.77 -4.21 -24.82
CA ILE A 83 9.53 -3.66 -26.16
C ILE A 83 8.93 -4.75 -27.05
N ASN A 84 7.61 -4.69 -27.17
CA ASN A 84 6.83 -4.91 -28.40
C ASN A 84 5.43 -4.28 -28.29
N GLU A 85 4.96 -3.88 -27.10
CA GLU A 85 3.61 -3.31 -26.89
C GLU A 85 3.51 -2.07 -25.95
N ASN A 86 4.61 -1.35 -25.63
CA ASN A 86 4.60 -0.25 -24.65
C ASN A 86 4.02 -0.63 -23.26
N ILE A 87 4.34 -1.83 -22.77
CA ILE A 87 3.84 -2.31 -21.48
C ILE A 87 4.90 -2.09 -20.40
N ALA A 88 4.64 -1.14 -19.51
CA ALA A 88 5.46 -0.93 -18.32
C ALA A 88 5.01 -1.88 -17.19
N LEU A 89 5.98 -2.58 -16.59
CA LEU A 89 5.73 -3.53 -15.50
C LEU A 89 6.45 -3.12 -14.21
N PHE A 90 5.81 -3.40 -13.08
CA PHE A 90 6.36 -3.22 -11.74
C PHE A 90 6.77 -4.57 -11.15
N LEU A 91 8.05 -4.66 -10.78
CA LEU A 91 8.62 -5.80 -10.08
C LEU A 91 8.70 -5.49 -8.57
N LYS A 92 8.07 -6.32 -7.72
CA LYS A 92 8.22 -6.28 -6.25
C LYS A 92 9.06 -7.48 -5.81
N VAL A 93 10.18 -7.21 -5.14
CA VAL A 93 11.06 -8.26 -4.57
C VAL A 93 10.98 -8.20 -3.05
N SER A 94 10.40 -9.22 -2.44
CA SER A 94 10.29 -9.30 -0.97
C SER A 94 11.64 -9.72 -0.36
N CYS A 95 12.09 -8.99 0.66
CA CYS A 95 13.41 -9.17 1.30
C CYS A 95 13.32 -9.72 2.73
N TYR A 96 14.35 -10.46 3.15
CA TYR A 96 14.41 -11.13 4.47
C TYR A 96 14.44 -10.20 5.67
N PHE A 97 14.90 -8.97 5.52
CA PHE A 97 15.11 -8.06 6.65
C PHE A 97 13.79 -7.52 7.24
N GLN A 98 12.67 -7.65 6.51
CA GLN A 98 11.34 -7.21 6.92
C GLN A 98 10.69 -8.08 8.00
N MET A 99 11.31 -9.22 8.36
CA MET A 99 10.74 -10.22 9.26
C MET A 99 10.58 -9.79 10.74
N THR A 100 11.05 -8.61 11.16
CA THR A 100 11.06 -8.22 12.59
C THR A 100 9.72 -7.74 13.14
N HIS A 101 8.76 -7.34 12.29
CA HIS A 101 7.43 -6.85 12.74
C HIS A 101 6.24 -7.62 12.14
N GLU A 102 6.47 -8.41 11.10
CA GLU A 102 5.43 -8.97 10.23
C GLU A 102 4.77 -10.25 10.77
N ASN A 103 5.41 -11.00 11.68
CA ASN A 103 4.91 -12.31 12.13
C ASN A 103 3.59 -12.30 12.94
N LYS A 104 3.01 -11.13 13.25
CA LYS A 104 1.73 -11.04 13.99
C LYS A 104 0.49 -11.07 13.11
N ILE A 105 0.60 -10.82 11.81
CA ILE A 105 -0.56 -10.61 10.90
C ILE A 105 -0.73 -11.78 9.92
N TYR A 106 0.28 -12.63 9.75
CA TYR A 106 0.17 -13.79 8.86
C TYR A 106 -0.36 -15.01 9.61
N ASP A 107 -1.67 -15.21 9.55
CA ASP A 107 -2.27 -16.53 9.69
C ASP A 107 -1.81 -17.39 8.50
N ILE A 108 -0.74 -18.16 8.73
CA ILE A 108 -0.26 -19.14 7.76
C ILE A 108 -1.28 -20.29 7.75
N PRO A 109 -1.86 -20.67 6.60
CA PRO A 109 -2.85 -21.74 6.55
C PRO A 109 -2.32 -23.02 7.19
N ASN A 110 -3.13 -23.66 8.05
CA ASN A 110 -2.80 -24.89 8.79
C ASN A 110 -2.32 -26.06 7.91
N ASN A 111 -2.52 -25.98 6.59
CA ASN A 111 -2.09 -26.97 5.61
C ASN A 111 -0.57 -26.94 5.35
N VAL A 112 0.10 -25.83 5.70
CA VAL A 112 1.55 -25.85 5.92
C VAL A 112 1.73 -26.37 7.33
N THR A 113 1.92 -27.68 7.46
CA THR A 113 2.28 -28.32 8.73
C THR A 113 3.33 -27.47 9.42
N GLN A 114 2.93 -26.77 10.50
CA GLN A 114 3.87 -26.26 11.48
C GLN A 114 4.43 -27.46 12.23
N GLN A 115 5.24 -28.27 11.53
CA GLN A 115 6.22 -29.08 12.22
C GLN A 115 7.08 -28.11 12.99
N LYS A 116 7.03 -28.22 14.32
CA LYS A 116 7.89 -27.52 15.29
C LYS A 116 9.35 -27.69 14.86
N GLY A 117 9.82 -26.78 14.03
CA GLY A 117 11.12 -26.78 13.40
C GLY A 117 11.35 -25.38 12.84
N LYS A 118 12.51 -24.80 13.14
CA LYS A 118 12.88 -23.42 12.82
C LYS A 118 12.45 -23.07 11.39
N SER A 119 11.45 -22.19 11.28
CA SER A 119 10.88 -21.76 10.00
C SER A 119 11.99 -21.26 9.08
N ASN A 120 12.17 -21.93 7.93
CA ASN A 120 13.16 -21.52 6.94
C ASN A 120 12.71 -20.16 6.38
N PRO A 121 13.47 -19.07 6.62
CA PRO A 121 13.08 -17.73 6.19
C PRO A 121 12.80 -17.65 4.68
N ARG A 122 13.43 -18.51 3.87
CA ARG A 122 13.23 -18.53 2.41
C ARG A 122 11.86 -19.04 2.00
N LYS A 123 11.34 -20.02 2.74
CA LYS A 123 10.00 -20.56 2.51
C LYS A 123 8.94 -19.53 2.91
N MET A 124 9.18 -18.78 3.99
CA MET A 124 8.27 -17.74 4.47
C MET A 124 8.05 -16.62 3.44
N ILE A 125 9.13 -16.06 2.90
CA ILE A 125 9.02 -14.95 1.94
C ILE A 125 8.29 -15.37 0.66
N LYS A 126 8.50 -16.62 0.21
CA LYS A 126 7.74 -17.17 -0.92
C LYS A 126 6.25 -17.21 -0.61
N ILE A 127 5.87 -17.68 0.58
CA ILE A 127 4.46 -17.74 1.01
C ILE A 127 3.85 -16.33 1.06
N TRP A 128 4.61 -15.32 1.51
CA TRP A 128 4.15 -13.93 1.54
C TRP A 128 3.92 -13.35 0.14
N ALA A 129 4.86 -13.56 -0.79
CA ALA A 129 4.69 -13.13 -2.18
C ALA A 129 3.49 -13.84 -2.85
N GLU A 130 3.28 -15.12 -2.55
CA GLU A 130 2.11 -15.87 -3.02
C GLU A 130 0.80 -15.36 -2.39
N LYS A 131 0.81 -14.99 -1.11
CA LYS A 131 -0.35 -14.36 -0.44
C LYS A 131 -0.69 -13.02 -1.07
N GLU A 132 0.31 -12.16 -1.29
CA GLU A 132 0.13 -10.86 -1.92
C GLU A 132 -0.42 -11.00 -3.34
N MET A 133 0.09 -11.94 -4.14
CA MET A 133 -0.48 -12.27 -5.45
C MET A 133 -1.96 -12.68 -5.36
N ARG A 134 -2.33 -13.53 -4.39
CA ARG A 134 -3.73 -13.96 -4.19
C ARG A 134 -4.63 -12.79 -3.81
N ASN A 135 -4.16 -11.90 -2.95
CA ASN A 135 -4.91 -10.72 -2.53
C ASN A 135 -5.15 -9.77 -3.72
N TYR A 136 -4.11 -9.45 -4.50
CA TYR A 136 -4.28 -8.64 -5.71
C TYR A 136 -5.23 -9.29 -6.72
N LYS A 137 -5.21 -10.61 -6.89
CA LYS A 137 -6.16 -11.29 -7.79
C LYS A 137 -7.61 -11.07 -7.34
N ARG A 138 -7.92 -11.27 -6.05
CA ARG A 138 -9.27 -11.04 -5.50
C ARG A 138 -9.73 -9.59 -5.73
N ILE A 139 -8.84 -8.63 -5.45
CA ILE A 139 -9.12 -7.19 -5.59
C ILE A 139 -9.36 -6.81 -7.06
N TYR A 140 -8.50 -7.29 -7.96
CA TYR A 140 -8.62 -7.05 -9.39
C TYR A 140 -9.88 -7.69 -9.98
N GLU A 141 -10.20 -8.93 -9.61
CA GLU A 141 -11.42 -9.64 -10.04
C GLU A 141 -12.70 -8.97 -9.52
N ALA A 142 -12.64 -8.29 -8.38
CA ALA A 142 -13.74 -7.49 -7.84
C ALA A 142 -13.87 -6.08 -8.47
N ASN A 143 -13.10 -5.79 -9.53
CA ASN A 143 -13.04 -4.49 -10.21
C ASN A 143 -12.64 -3.32 -9.30
N ILE A 144 -11.89 -3.59 -8.22
CA ILE A 144 -11.35 -2.56 -7.35
C ILE A 144 -10.04 -2.05 -7.96
N PRO A 145 -9.82 -0.73 -8.09
CA PRO A 145 -8.60 -0.20 -8.68
C PRO A 145 -7.34 -0.62 -7.90
N CYS A 146 -6.55 -1.51 -8.49
CA CYS A 146 -5.25 -1.94 -8.01
C CYS A 146 -4.32 -2.24 -9.21
N PRO A 147 -2.99 -2.32 -9.01
CA PRO A 147 -2.10 -2.86 -10.04
C PRO A 147 -2.54 -4.26 -10.46
N ARG A 148 -2.74 -4.48 -11.76
CA ARG A 148 -3.08 -5.82 -12.27
C ARG A 148 -1.95 -6.81 -11.96
N PRO A 149 -2.20 -7.89 -11.20
CA PRO A 149 -1.18 -8.90 -10.94
C PRO A 149 -0.95 -9.76 -12.19
N ILE A 150 0.31 -10.01 -12.55
CA ILE A 150 0.69 -10.77 -13.76
C ILE A 150 1.21 -12.15 -13.39
N MET A 151 2.28 -12.20 -12.59
CA MET A 151 2.84 -13.47 -12.13
C MET A 151 3.60 -13.32 -10.82
N VAL A 152 3.73 -14.41 -10.10
CA VAL A 152 4.65 -14.53 -8.97
C VAL A 152 5.61 -15.68 -9.21
N LYS A 153 6.90 -15.48 -8.92
CA LYS A 153 7.93 -16.51 -8.98
C LYS A 153 8.84 -16.39 -7.78
N SER A 154 8.81 -17.39 -6.89
CA SER A 154 9.53 -17.36 -5.62
C SER A 154 9.11 -16.16 -4.76
N ASN A 155 9.98 -15.17 -4.57
CA ASN A 155 9.75 -13.94 -3.80
C ASN A 155 9.58 -12.70 -4.69
N ILE A 156 9.37 -12.91 -5.99
CA ILE A 156 9.28 -11.85 -6.99
C ILE A 156 7.85 -11.82 -7.51
N LEU A 157 7.17 -10.70 -7.30
CA LEU A 157 5.83 -10.43 -7.80
C LEU A 157 5.92 -9.41 -8.96
N LEU A 158 5.33 -9.76 -10.09
CA LEU A 158 5.23 -8.92 -11.29
C LEU A 158 3.79 -8.45 -11.44
N MET A 159 3.61 -7.14 -11.58
CA MET A 159 2.30 -6.50 -11.74
C MET A 159 2.37 -5.31 -12.69
N GLN A 160 1.22 -4.78 -13.07
CA GLN A 160 1.10 -3.57 -13.87
C GLN A 160 1.84 -2.40 -13.21
N PHE A 161 2.59 -1.65 -13.99
CA PHE A 161 3.13 -0.37 -13.55
C PHE A 161 2.04 0.72 -13.65
N LEU A 162 1.82 1.45 -12.56
CA LEU A 162 0.97 2.63 -12.54
C LEU A 162 1.85 3.87 -12.61
N GLY A 163 1.92 4.51 -13.77
CA GLY A 163 2.79 5.66 -13.97
C GLY A 163 2.87 6.08 -15.43
N LYS A 164 3.64 7.12 -15.70
CA LYS A 164 3.82 7.68 -17.05
C LYS A 164 5.29 7.98 -17.30
N ASP A 165 5.78 7.68 -18.50
CA ASP A 165 7.15 7.97 -18.93
C ASP A 165 8.23 7.40 -17.96
N GLY A 166 7.95 6.23 -17.39
CA GLY A 166 8.82 5.57 -16.41
C GLY A 166 8.75 6.12 -14.98
N TRP A 167 7.96 7.18 -14.75
CA TRP A 167 7.73 7.75 -13.42
C TRP A 167 6.52 7.11 -12.75
N PRO A 168 6.65 6.61 -11.52
CA PRO A 168 5.52 6.03 -10.80
C PRO A 168 4.50 7.10 -10.47
N SER A 169 3.23 6.70 -10.40
CA SER A 169 2.17 7.57 -9.94
C SER A 169 2.43 8.00 -8.49
N PRO A 170 2.11 9.26 -8.13
CA PRO A 170 2.33 9.75 -6.78
C PRO A 170 1.41 9.03 -5.79
N ARG A 171 1.90 8.86 -4.56
CA ARG A 171 1.02 8.48 -3.43
C ARG A 171 0.05 9.60 -3.15
N LEU A 172 -1.12 9.27 -2.61
CA LEU A 172 -2.15 10.23 -2.26
C LEU A 172 -1.61 11.27 -1.26
N ARG A 173 -0.72 10.85 -0.36
CA ARG A 173 0.03 11.75 0.54
C ARG A 173 0.82 12.84 -0.17
N ASP A 174 1.45 12.50 -1.29
CA ASP A 174 2.45 13.32 -1.96
C ASP A 174 1.81 14.26 -3.01
N VAL A 175 0.48 14.21 -3.16
CA VAL A 175 -0.27 14.96 -4.16
C VAL A 175 -1.15 16.01 -3.48
N THR A 176 -1.15 17.22 -4.01
CA THR A 176 -2.08 18.28 -3.61
C THR A 176 -3.26 18.30 -4.58
N LEU A 177 -4.42 17.88 -4.11
CA LEU A 177 -5.65 17.83 -4.91
C LEU A 177 -6.51 19.08 -4.65
N PRO A 178 -7.20 19.62 -5.66
CA PRO A 178 -8.21 20.64 -5.44
C PRO A 178 -9.40 20.07 -4.64
N PRO A 179 -10.20 20.92 -3.95
CA PRO A 179 -11.24 20.45 -3.02
C PRO A 179 -12.23 19.45 -3.64
N LYS A 180 -12.66 19.71 -4.88
CA LYS A 180 -13.54 18.79 -5.64
C LYS A 180 -12.91 17.39 -5.78
N ARG A 181 -11.63 17.32 -6.15
CA ARG A 181 -10.91 16.05 -6.34
C ARG A 181 -10.59 15.37 -5.00
N GLN A 182 -10.39 16.13 -3.93
CA GLN A 182 -10.25 15.55 -2.60
C GLN A 182 -11.52 14.84 -2.16
N ARG A 183 -12.69 15.47 -2.39
CA ARG A 183 -14.00 14.85 -2.10
C ARG A 183 -14.21 13.58 -2.95
N GLU A 184 -13.91 13.65 -4.25
CA GLU A 184 -13.98 12.47 -5.12
C GLU A 184 -13.03 11.36 -4.65
N ALA A 185 -11.80 11.69 -4.25
CA ALA A 185 -10.83 10.72 -3.73
C ALA A 185 -11.30 10.10 -2.40
N TYR A 186 -11.92 10.89 -1.51
CA TYR A 186 -12.49 10.38 -0.26
C TYR A 186 -13.58 9.34 -0.54
N ILE A 187 -14.57 9.67 -1.37
CA ILE A 187 -15.64 8.76 -1.77
C ILE A 187 -15.06 7.48 -2.38
N GLN A 188 -14.09 7.59 -3.29
CA GLN A 188 -13.42 6.43 -3.87
C GLN A 188 -12.75 5.55 -2.80
N CYS A 189 -12.12 6.13 -1.77
CA CYS A 189 -11.56 5.36 -0.66
C CYS A 189 -12.64 4.61 0.12
N LEU A 190 -13.78 5.25 0.40
CA LEU A 190 -14.89 4.60 1.12
C LEU A 190 -15.42 3.39 0.35
N ARG A 191 -15.60 3.54 -0.97
CA ARG A 191 -16.03 2.45 -1.85
C ARG A 191 -15.01 1.33 -1.91
N ILE A 192 -13.71 1.65 -2.02
CA ILE A 192 -12.63 0.65 -1.99
C ILE A 192 -12.69 -0.17 -0.70
N MET A 193 -12.83 0.48 0.47
CA MET A 193 -12.92 -0.21 1.75
C MET A 193 -14.14 -1.13 1.82
N ARG A 194 -15.32 -0.63 1.44
CA ARG A 194 -16.57 -1.41 1.40
C ARG A 194 -16.47 -2.61 0.45
N HIS A 195 -15.99 -2.39 -0.76
CA HIS A 195 -15.84 -3.45 -1.75
C HIS A 195 -14.79 -4.49 -1.34
N MET A 196 -13.67 -4.07 -0.74
CA MET A 196 -12.68 -5.00 -0.18
C MET A 196 -13.31 -5.88 0.90
N PHE A 197 -14.10 -5.30 1.80
CA PHE A 197 -14.77 -6.04 2.86
C PHE A 197 -15.84 -7.01 2.32
N HIS A 198 -16.78 -6.51 1.49
CA HIS A 198 -17.93 -7.30 1.06
C HIS A 198 -17.65 -8.23 -0.12
N ARG A 199 -16.96 -7.73 -1.16
CA ARG A 199 -16.72 -8.47 -2.42
C ARG A 199 -15.46 -9.33 -2.31
N CYS A 200 -14.37 -8.75 -1.79
CA CYS A 200 -13.12 -9.48 -1.66
C CYS A 200 -13.04 -10.30 -0.37
N LYS A 201 -13.88 -10.07 0.64
CA LYS A 201 -13.77 -10.70 1.98
C LYS A 201 -12.41 -10.44 2.64
N LEU A 202 -11.87 -9.24 2.43
CA LEU A 202 -10.56 -8.79 2.90
C LEU A 202 -10.66 -7.47 3.67
N VAL A 203 -9.86 -7.35 4.71
CA VAL A 203 -9.52 -6.08 5.35
C VAL A 203 -8.08 -5.75 4.97
N HIS A 204 -7.80 -4.49 4.59
CA HIS A 204 -6.45 -4.11 4.16
C HIS A 204 -5.44 -4.22 5.31
N GLY A 205 -5.79 -3.70 6.49
CA GLY A 205 -5.05 -3.80 7.74
C GLY A 205 -3.83 -2.91 7.89
N ASP A 206 -3.61 -2.03 6.92
CA ASP A 206 -2.61 -0.95 6.96
C ASP A 206 -3.00 0.14 5.93
N LEU A 207 -4.30 0.39 5.75
CA LEU A 207 -4.76 1.36 4.76
C LEU A 207 -4.48 2.76 5.27
N SER A 208 -3.76 3.54 4.46
CA SER A 208 -3.41 4.93 4.73
C SER A 208 -3.06 5.64 3.43
N GLU A 209 -2.86 6.96 3.49
CA GLU A 209 -2.46 7.79 2.34
C GLU A 209 -1.12 7.39 1.71
N TYR A 210 -0.33 6.56 2.39
CA TYR A 210 0.93 6.02 1.91
C TYR A 210 0.74 4.80 1.01
N ASN A 211 -0.33 4.04 1.23
CA ASN A 211 -0.67 2.80 0.52
C ASN A 211 -1.77 3.02 -0.54
N LEU A 212 -2.02 4.29 -0.88
CA LEU A 212 -2.93 4.72 -1.92
C LEU A 212 -2.16 5.53 -2.97
N LEU A 213 -2.32 5.19 -4.24
CA LEU A 213 -1.78 5.95 -5.38
C LEU A 213 -2.89 6.78 -6.02
N TRP A 214 -2.54 7.98 -6.49
CA TRP A 214 -3.41 8.80 -7.32
C TRP A 214 -2.97 8.69 -8.78
N HIS A 215 -3.79 8.02 -9.60
CA HIS A 215 -3.50 7.75 -11.00
C HIS A 215 -4.73 8.03 -11.86
N ASP A 216 -4.61 8.89 -12.88
CA ASP A 216 -5.69 9.21 -13.82
C ASP A 216 -7.04 9.55 -13.17
N ASN A 217 -6.99 10.38 -12.13
CA ASN A 217 -8.13 10.81 -11.31
C ASN A 217 -8.83 9.68 -10.52
N ARG A 218 -8.13 8.56 -10.32
CA ARG A 218 -8.61 7.42 -9.54
C ARG A 218 -7.64 7.08 -8.41
N VAL A 219 -8.21 6.63 -7.30
CA VAL A 219 -7.45 6.08 -6.17
C VAL A 219 -7.17 4.60 -6.45
N TYR A 220 -5.90 4.20 -6.38
CA TYR A 220 -5.47 2.81 -6.51
C TYR A 220 -4.91 2.30 -5.18
N VAL A 221 -5.37 1.12 -4.74
CA VAL A 221 -4.86 0.46 -3.55
C VAL A 221 -3.59 -0.33 -3.87
N ILE A 222 -2.56 -0.20 -3.03
CA ILE A 222 -1.29 -0.93 -3.13
C ILE A 222 -0.88 -1.52 -1.78
N ASP A 223 0.10 -2.41 -1.81
CA ASP A 223 0.69 -3.07 -0.64
C ASP A 223 -0.29 -3.90 0.22
N VAL A 224 -0.96 -4.84 -0.44
CA VAL A 224 -1.94 -5.75 0.18
C VAL A 224 -1.30 -7.00 0.81
N SER A 225 -0.02 -6.90 1.18
CA SER A 225 0.76 -8.00 1.76
C SER A 225 0.26 -8.37 3.17
N GLN A 226 -0.11 -7.35 3.96
CA GLN A 226 -0.63 -7.48 5.32
C GLN A 226 -2.15 -7.69 5.38
N SER A 227 -2.86 -7.68 4.25
CA SER A 227 -4.31 -7.84 4.27
C SER A 227 -4.74 -9.18 4.85
N VAL A 228 -5.79 -9.15 5.65
CA VAL A 228 -6.35 -10.30 6.37
C VAL A 228 -7.75 -10.62 5.86
N GLU A 229 -8.17 -11.86 6.05
CA GLU A 229 -9.55 -12.25 5.76
C GLU A 229 -10.50 -11.64 6.79
N HIS A 230 -11.74 -11.37 6.38
CA HIS A 230 -12.74 -10.73 7.23
C HIS A 230 -13.12 -11.52 8.50
N ASP A 231 -12.86 -12.83 8.53
CA ASP A 231 -13.10 -13.73 9.66
C ASP A 231 -11.90 -13.84 10.61
N HIS A 232 -10.75 -13.23 10.25
CA HIS A 232 -9.56 -13.19 11.09
C HIS A 232 -9.87 -12.56 12.46
N PRO A 233 -9.25 -13.04 13.57
CA PRO A 233 -9.60 -12.55 14.90
C PRO A 233 -9.50 -11.04 15.12
N SER A 234 -8.52 -10.41 14.51
CA SER A 234 -8.31 -8.97 14.58
C SER A 234 -8.82 -8.21 13.35
N ALA A 235 -9.60 -8.83 12.47
CA ALA A 235 -10.06 -8.19 11.23
C ALA A 235 -10.80 -6.87 11.47
N LEU A 236 -11.75 -6.85 12.41
CA LEU A 236 -12.51 -5.64 12.73
C LEU A 236 -11.66 -4.58 13.44
N ASP A 237 -10.63 -4.98 14.20
CA ASP A 237 -9.68 -4.05 14.83
C ASP A 237 -8.84 -3.34 13.78
N PHE A 238 -8.36 -4.10 12.80
CA PHE A 238 -7.64 -3.59 11.64
C PHE A 238 -8.52 -2.68 10.79
N LEU A 239 -9.78 -3.06 10.57
CA LEU A 239 -10.72 -2.24 9.81
C LEU A 239 -11.00 -0.91 10.52
N ARG A 240 -11.14 -0.90 11.85
CA ARG A 240 -11.27 0.35 12.64
C ARG A 240 -10.05 1.26 12.46
N ALA A 241 -8.84 0.69 12.49
CA ALA A 241 -7.62 1.45 12.25
C ALA A 241 -7.58 2.03 10.83
N ASP A 242 -7.93 1.25 9.82
CA ASP A 242 -8.03 1.68 8.42
C ASP A 242 -9.03 2.86 8.28
N CYS A 243 -10.23 2.75 8.87
CA CYS A 243 -11.26 3.80 8.85
C CYS A 243 -10.74 5.11 9.45
N ARG A 244 -10.07 5.00 10.61
CA ARG A 244 -9.49 6.16 11.28
C ARG A 244 -8.40 6.82 10.43
N ASN A 245 -7.48 6.04 9.86
CA ASN A 245 -6.38 6.56 9.05
C ASN A 245 -6.89 7.32 7.83
N VAL A 246 -7.87 6.76 7.11
CA VAL A 246 -8.50 7.40 5.95
C VAL A 246 -9.18 8.71 6.36
N ASN A 247 -10.02 8.67 7.40
CA ASN A 247 -10.70 9.88 7.88
C ASN A 247 -9.70 10.95 8.36
N ASP A 248 -8.65 10.57 9.10
CA ASP A 248 -7.64 11.50 9.60
C ASP A 248 -6.89 12.20 8.47
N PHE A 249 -6.59 11.49 7.37
CA PHE A 249 -5.96 12.09 6.19
C PHE A 249 -6.86 13.14 5.54
N PHE A 250 -8.10 12.79 5.21
CA PHE A 250 -9.00 13.73 4.51
C PHE A 250 -9.49 14.88 5.39
N ARG A 251 -9.62 14.66 6.69
CA ARG A 251 -9.93 15.72 7.66
C ARG A 251 -8.80 16.75 7.77
N LYS A 252 -7.54 16.30 7.91
CA LYS A 252 -6.39 17.19 8.13
C LYS A 252 -5.84 17.82 6.86
N ASN A 253 -5.73 17.05 5.79
CA ASN A 253 -5.10 17.49 4.54
C ASN A 253 -6.13 17.97 3.51
N GLY A 254 -7.37 17.49 3.63
CA GLY A 254 -8.45 17.87 2.73
C GLY A 254 -9.31 19.03 3.19
N ASP A 255 -9.26 19.36 4.49
CA ASP A 255 -10.22 20.28 5.13
C ASP A 255 -11.68 19.90 4.77
N LEU A 256 -11.92 18.59 4.66
CA LEU A 256 -13.21 18.04 4.27
C LEU A 256 -14.04 17.69 5.52
N PRO A 257 -15.36 17.95 5.49
CA PRO A 257 -16.27 17.31 6.41
C PRO A 257 -16.32 15.81 6.08
N VAL A 258 -15.72 15.02 6.96
CA VAL A 258 -15.65 13.56 6.84
C VAL A 258 -16.59 12.91 7.85
N MET A 259 -16.99 11.68 7.58
CA MET A 259 -17.74 10.87 8.55
C MET A 259 -16.93 10.66 9.83
N SER A 260 -17.62 10.39 10.95
CA SER A 260 -16.95 9.83 12.13
C SER A 260 -16.36 8.45 11.82
N THR A 261 -15.39 8.01 12.62
CA THR A 261 -14.78 6.68 12.42
C THR A 261 -15.83 5.57 12.52
N ARG A 262 -16.79 5.74 13.43
CA ARG A 262 -17.90 4.81 13.62
C ARG A 262 -18.83 4.76 12.42
N GLN A 263 -19.27 5.91 11.89
CA GLN A 263 -20.15 5.95 10.71
C GLN A 263 -19.49 5.28 9.51
N LEU A 264 -18.20 5.52 9.28
CA LEU A 264 -17.48 4.86 8.20
C LEU A 264 -17.39 3.35 8.43
N PHE A 265 -17.08 2.90 9.65
CA PHE A 265 -17.04 1.48 9.96
C PHE A 265 -18.41 0.81 9.75
N GLU A 266 -19.49 1.43 10.22
CA GLU A 266 -20.86 0.95 10.01
C GLU A 266 -21.18 0.89 8.51
N PHE A 267 -20.90 1.95 7.74
CA PHE A 267 -21.06 1.95 6.28
C PHE A 267 -20.28 0.82 5.60
N VAL A 268 -19.04 0.55 6.01
CA VAL A 268 -18.21 -0.51 5.39
C VAL A 268 -18.70 -1.92 5.74
N THR A 269 -19.33 -2.10 6.90
CA THR A 269 -19.76 -3.43 7.39
C THR A 269 -21.25 -3.72 7.20
N ASP A 270 -22.05 -2.70 6.86
CA ASP A 270 -23.49 -2.82 6.70
C ASP A 270 -23.86 -3.76 5.54
N VAL A 271 -24.49 -4.88 5.90
CA VAL A 271 -24.99 -5.90 4.99
C VAL A 271 -26.35 -5.56 4.38
N SER A 272 -27.05 -4.54 4.92
CA SER A 272 -28.37 -4.13 4.46
C SER A 272 -28.32 -3.22 3.23
N ILE A 273 -27.22 -2.46 3.06
CA ILE A 273 -26.92 -1.77 1.80
C ILE A 273 -26.68 -2.87 0.76
N GLY A 274 -27.54 -2.94 -0.25
CA GLY A 274 -27.50 -4.00 -1.24
C GLY A 274 -26.25 -3.96 -2.13
N VAL A 275 -26.25 -4.83 -3.15
CA VAL A 275 -25.06 -5.10 -3.98
C VAL A 275 -24.96 -4.14 -5.17
N GLU A 276 -26.09 -3.53 -5.54
CA GLU A 276 -26.19 -2.63 -6.68
C GLU A 276 -25.54 -1.28 -6.39
N GLU A 277 -24.90 -0.68 -7.40
CA GLU A 277 -24.17 0.58 -7.24
C GLU A 277 -25.08 1.73 -6.78
N TRP A 278 -26.35 1.75 -7.21
CA TRP A 278 -27.29 2.80 -6.84
C TRP A 278 -27.72 2.74 -5.37
N GLU A 279 -27.79 1.55 -4.75
CA GLU A 279 -28.10 1.40 -3.32
C GLU A 279 -26.94 1.91 -2.45
N GLU A 280 -25.71 1.65 -2.89
CA GLU A 280 -24.51 2.17 -2.26
C GLU A 280 -24.42 3.69 -2.39
N ASP A 281 -24.73 4.22 -3.58
CA ASP A 281 -24.75 5.66 -3.84
C ASP A 281 -25.81 6.36 -2.97
N GLU A 282 -27.01 5.81 -2.88
CA GLU A 282 -28.07 6.37 -2.02
C GLU A 282 -27.67 6.35 -0.53
N ALA A 283 -27.02 5.27 -0.07
CA ALA A 283 -26.53 5.19 1.29
C ALA A 283 -25.41 6.21 1.57
N LEU A 284 -24.46 6.36 0.64
CA LEU A 284 -23.39 7.35 0.75
C LEU A 284 -23.94 8.77 0.76
N ASP A 285 -24.87 9.10 -0.14
CA ASP A 285 -25.45 10.44 -0.25
C ASP A 285 -26.17 10.82 1.05
N ARG A 286 -27.01 9.92 1.61
CA ARG A 286 -27.68 10.16 2.90
C ARG A 286 -26.71 10.41 4.05
N ILE A 287 -25.63 9.63 4.14
CA ILE A 287 -24.64 9.78 5.22
C ILE A 287 -23.87 11.10 5.03
N MET A 288 -23.45 11.41 3.80
CA MET A 288 -22.70 12.63 3.50
C MET A 288 -23.54 13.89 3.72
N GLU A 289 -24.83 13.88 3.38
CA GLU A 289 -25.75 14.99 3.67
C GLU A 289 -25.86 15.23 5.19
N SER A 290 -25.99 14.16 5.99
CA SER A 290 -25.99 14.25 7.46
C SER A 290 -24.69 14.82 8.03
N VAL A 291 -23.54 14.45 7.45
CA VAL A 291 -22.23 15.00 7.83
C VAL A 291 -22.13 16.49 7.49
N GLU A 292 -22.58 16.90 6.31
CA GLU A 292 -22.60 18.30 5.89
C GLU A 292 -23.53 19.13 6.77
N GLU A 293 -24.75 18.65 7.07
CA GLU A 293 -25.66 19.30 8.02
C GLU A 293 -25.03 19.49 9.40
N THR A 294 -24.41 18.43 9.93
CA THR A 294 -23.75 18.47 11.24
C THR A 294 -22.62 19.50 11.25
N THR A 295 -21.83 19.54 10.18
CA THR A 295 -20.76 20.51 10.01
C THR A 295 -21.30 21.94 9.93
N MET A 296 -22.37 22.17 9.17
CA MET A 296 -23.01 23.48 9.08
C MET A 296 -23.55 23.93 10.44
N ARG A 297 -24.23 23.04 11.17
CA ARG A 297 -24.70 23.34 12.53
C ARG A 297 -23.53 23.73 13.41
N LEU A 298 -22.45 22.97 13.46
CA LEU A 298 -21.24 23.27 14.25
C LEU A 298 -20.59 24.62 13.88
N SER A 299 -20.61 25.00 12.61
CA SER A 299 -20.06 26.28 12.14
C SER A 299 -20.86 27.50 12.65
N SER A 300 -22.14 27.32 12.97
CA SER A 300 -23.06 28.37 13.43
C SER A 300 -23.05 28.59 14.96
N VAL A 301 -22.38 27.72 15.72
CA VAL A 301 -22.39 27.76 17.20
C VAL A 301 -21.12 28.46 17.70
N SER A 302 -21.19 29.06 18.90
CA SER A 302 -20.07 29.72 19.55
C SER A 302 -18.83 28.81 19.65
N GLY A 303 -17.61 29.39 19.62
CA GLY A 303 -16.36 28.61 19.68
C GLY A 303 -16.20 27.73 20.93
N VAL A 304 -16.90 28.06 22.02
CA VAL A 304 -16.91 27.25 23.26
C VAL A 304 -17.76 26.00 23.09
N ASP A 305 -18.89 26.08 22.40
CA ASP A 305 -19.75 24.91 22.19
C ASP A 305 -19.23 24.01 21.07
N ARG A 306 -18.61 24.61 20.04
CA ARG A 306 -17.91 23.85 19.00
C ARG A 306 -16.81 22.96 19.59
N SER A 307 -15.98 23.51 20.49
CA SER A 307 -14.91 22.73 21.12
C SER A 307 -15.42 21.62 22.05
N LYS A 308 -16.57 21.82 22.71
CA LYS A 308 -17.22 20.75 23.49
C LYS A 308 -17.73 19.62 22.60
N GLU A 309 -18.35 19.92 21.47
CA GLU A 309 -18.90 18.90 20.58
C GLU A 309 -17.78 18.13 19.85
N GLU A 310 -16.71 18.81 19.42
CA GLU A 310 -15.49 18.18 18.90
C GLU A 310 -14.85 17.25 19.94
N GLN A 311 -14.72 17.69 21.20
CA GLN A 311 -14.22 16.84 22.29
C GLN A 311 -15.12 15.61 22.52
N LYS A 312 -16.43 15.79 22.48
CA LYS A 312 -17.40 14.71 22.64
C LYS A 312 -17.31 13.70 21.51
N GLU A 313 -17.15 14.14 20.26
CA GLU A 313 -16.92 13.26 19.12
C GLU A 313 -15.61 12.50 19.25
N MET A 314 -14.52 13.16 19.64
CA MET A 314 -13.23 12.51 19.91
C MET A 314 -13.31 11.45 21.02
N VAL A 315 -14.08 11.72 22.08
CA VAL A 315 -14.33 10.74 23.15
C VAL A 315 -15.14 9.57 22.61
N ASN A 316 -16.21 9.81 21.85
CA ASN A 316 -17.02 8.76 21.25
C ASN A 316 -16.19 7.86 20.31
N ASP A 317 -15.36 8.45 19.46
CA ASP A 317 -14.44 7.71 18.59
C ASP A 317 -13.43 6.90 19.44
N SER A 318 -12.88 7.49 20.50
CA SER A 318 -11.95 6.79 21.40
C SER A 318 -12.59 5.62 22.13
N VAL A 319 -13.85 5.75 22.56
CA VAL A 319 -14.64 4.67 23.14
C VAL A 319 -14.87 3.57 22.11
N PHE A 320 -15.27 3.94 20.89
CA PHE A 320 -15.48 3.01 19.80
C PHE A 320 -14.21 2.25 19.39
N MET A 321 -13.03 2.89 19.42
CA MET A 321 -11.76 2.22 19.11
C MET A 321 -11.32 1.21 20.18
N ASN A 322 -11.80 1.36 21.42
CA ASN A 322 -11.44 0.47 22.53
C ASN A 322 -12.55 -0.54 22.88
N SER A 323 -13.76 -0.36 22.38
CA SER A 323 -14.87 -1.29 22.63
C SER A 323 -14.63 -2.63 21.94
N PHE A 324 -15.02 -3.73 22.59
CA PHE A 324 -15.05 -5.05 21.99
C PHE A 324 -16.26 -5.17 21.05
N ILE A 325 -16.04 -5.66 19.82
CA ILE A 325 -17.09 -5.88 18.83
C ILE A 325 -17.26 -7.39 18.65
N PRO A 326 -18.38 -7.99 19.11
CA PRO A 326 -18.62 -9.42 18.93
C PRO A 326 -18.79 -9.75 17.45
N ARG A 327 -18.14 -10.82 16.99
CA ARG A 327 -18.09 -11.17 15.54
C ARG A 327 -19.25 -12.03 15.08
N SER A 328 -19.85 -12.79 16.00
CA SER A 328 -21.03 -13.61 15.77
C SER A 328 -21.84 -13.70 17.06
N LEU A 329 -23.11 -14.07 16.93
CA LEU A 329 -24.01 -14.28 18.08
C LEU A 329 -23.53 -15.37 19.06
N ASN A 330 -22.48 -16.13 18.70
CA ASN A 330 -21.97 -17.28 19.45
C ASN A 330 -20.68 -16.98 20.24
N GLN A 331 -20.24 -15.72 20.33
CA GLN A 331 -19.02 -15.30 21.05
C GLN A 331 -19.30 -14.52 22.32
#